data_AF-A0A554MUQ2-F1
#
_entry.id   AF-A0A554MUQ2-F1
#
_cell.length_a   1.000
_cell.length_b   1.000
_cell.length_c   1.000
_cell.angle_alpha   90.00
_cell.angle_beta   90.00
_cell.angle_gamma   90.00
#
_symmetry.space_group_name_H-M   'P 1'
#
loop_
_entity.id
_entity.type
_entity.pdbx_description
1 polymer ?
#
loop_
_entity_poly.entity_id
_entity_poly.type
_entity_poly.pdbx_seq_one_letter_code
_entity_poly.pdbx_strand_id
1 'polypeptide(L)'
;MLTDDITTDESTDIDRRGARALTEYMTALPEGGDVYSVTTESGSEYAVDAREGRCTCPDHQHRGARCKHLRRVAFATGAEPVPAVVDRGAVDPDLGAHVDATPRVAATDGGIIEAGDDGEILKADTDTDDRPADCGCGAWNADGPLPCWPCYRDGFDEPASDDD
;
A
#
# COMPACT_ATOMS: atom_id res chain seq x y z
N MET A 1 -20.41 -23.76 17.54
CA MET A 1 -19.23 -22.89 17.32
C MET A 1 -18.79 -23.11 15.89
N LEU A 2 -19.28 -22.26 14.99
CA LEU A 2 -18.79 -22.20 13.61
C LEU A 2 -17.57 -21.28 13.67
N THR A 3 -16.40 -21.80 13.32
CA THR A 3 -15.21 -20.99 13.07
C THR A 3 -15.38 -20.41 11.67
N ASP A 4 -15.65 -19.10 11.60
CA ASP A 4 -15.49 -18.33 10.38
C ASP A 4 -14.00 -18.36 10.02
N ASP A 5 -13.67 -19.19 9.04
CA ASP A 5 -12.39 -19.19 8.35
C ASP A 5 -12.34 -17.89 7.55
N ILE A 6 -11.76 -16.84 8.15
CA ILE A 6 -11.41 -15.62 7.43
C ILE A 6 -10.26 -16.01 6.51
N THR A 7 -10.59 -16.45 5.30
CA THR A 7 -9.66 -16.47 4.18
C THR A 7 -9.29 -15.02 3.89
N THR A 8 -8.21 -14.55 4.51
CA THR A 8 -7.46 -13.39 4.02
C THR A 8 -6.98 -13.77 2.63
N ASP A 9 -7.68 -13.26 1.61
CA ASP A 9 -7.32 -13.42 0.22
C ASP A 9 -6.08 -12.56 -0.05
N GLU A 10 -4.91 -13.14 0.23
CA GLU A 10 -3.59 -12.65 -0.19
C GLU A 10 -3.42 -12.82 -1.72
N SER A 11 -4.48 -12.60 -2.51
CA SER A 11 -4.40 -12.64 -3.96
C SER A 11 -3.75 -11.34 -4.42
N THR A 12 -2.50 -11.44 -4.87
CA THR A 12 -1.80 -10.34 -5.54
C THR A 12 -2.39 -10.02 -6.93
N ASP A 13 -3.55 -10.60 -7.27
CA ASP A 13 -4.17 -10.55 -8.58
C ASP A 13 -5.50 -9.78 -8.48
N ILE A 14 -5.57 -8.63 -9.15
CA ILE A 14 -6.78 -7.81 -9.15
C ILE A 14 -7.76 -8.34 -10.20
N ASP A 15 -8.95 -8.72 -9.77
CA ASP A 15 -9.99 -9.16 -10.70
C ASP A 15 -10.39 -8.03 -11.68
N ARG A 16 -10.92 -8.41 -12.85
CA ARG A 16 -11.30 -7.46 -13.92
C ARG A 16 -12.22 -6.33 -13.46
N ARG A 17 -13.12 -6.57 -12.49
CA ARG A 17 -14.01 -5.53 -11.94
C ARG A 17 -13.25 -4.61 -11.00
N GLY A 18 -12.27 -5.13 -10.26
CA GLY A 18 -11.34 -4.32 -9.46
C GLY A 18 -10.51 -3.39 -10.33
N ALA A 19 -9.90 -3.92 -11.39
CA ALA A 19 -9.13 -3.10 -12.34
C ALA A 19 -9.98 -1.96 -12.91
N ARG A 20 -11.18 -2.27 -13.42
CA ARG A 20 -12.12 -1.26 -13.94
C ARG A 20 -12.60 -0.26 -12.86
N ALA A 21 -12.76 -0.72 -11.63
CA ALA A 21 -13.13 0.16 -10.52
C ALA A 21 -12.05 1.21 -10.23
N LEU A 22 -10.78 0.91 -10.51
CA LEU A 22 -9.67 1.85 -10.32
C LEU A 22 -9.41 2.73 -11.54
N THR A 23 -9.50 2.17 -12.75
CA THR A 23 -9.03 2.85 -13.97
C THR A 23 -10.10 3.56 -14.78
N GLU A 24 -11.39 3.21 -14.64
CA GLU A 24 -12.46 3.94 -15.34
C GLU A 24 -12.83 5.24 -14.61
N TYR A 25 -13.19 6.26 -15.40
CA TYR A 25 -13.65 7.54 -14.87
C TYR A 25 -14.98 7.39 -14.13
N MET A 26 -14.95 7.61 -12.81
CA MET A 26 -16.12 7.48 -11.94
C MET A 26 -16.06 8.43 -10.72
N THR A 27 -17.06 9.27 -10.56
CA THR A 27 -17.17 10.16 -9.40
C THR A 27 -17.99 9.47 -8.31
N ALA A 28 -17.45 9.36 -7.10
CA ALA A 28 -18.18 8.87 -5.92
C ALA A 28 -18.46 10.03 -4.97
N LEU A 29 -19.73 10.41 -4.83
CA LEU A 29 -20.20 11.51 -4.00
C LEU A 29 -20.91 10.96 -2.76
N PRO A 30 -20.56 11.41 -1.54
CA PRO A 30 -21.27 11.00 -0.33
C PRO A 30 -22.64 11.68 -0.25
N GLU A 31 -23.69 10.88 -0.02
CA GLU A 31 -25.07 11.35 0.21
C GLU A 31 -25.42 11.40 1.71
N GLY A 32 -24.52 10.90 2.56
CA GLY A 32 -24.66 10.84 4.01
C GLY A 32 -24.61 9.43 4.57
N GLY A 33 -23.99 9.27 5.74
CA GLY A 33 -23.66 7.94 6.29
C GLY A 33 -22.71 7.20 5.35
N ASP A 34 -23.01 5.92 5.08
CA ASP A 34 -22.24 5.05 4.19
C ASP A 34 -22.87 4.92 2.79
N VAL A 35 -23.70 5.90 2.40
CA VAL A 35 -24.38 5.93 1.10
C VAL A 35 -23.68 6.90 0.15
N TYR A 36 -23.42 6.42 -1.07
CA TYR A 36 -22.72 7.15 -2.10
C TYR A 36 -23.49 7.14 -3.41
N SER A 37 -23.53 8.27 -4.10
CA SER A 37 -23.90 8.35 -5.51
C SER A 37 -22.65 8.15 -6.37
N VAL A 38 -22.67 7.16 -7.26
CA VAL A 38 -21.57 6.87 -8.19
C VAL A 38 -21.99 7.18 -9.61
N THR A 39 -21.38 8.22 -10.18
CA THR A 39 -21.58 8.63 -11.57
C THR A 39 -20.46 8.09 -12.45
N THR A 40 -20.83 7.46 -13.55
CA THR A 40 -19.92 6.84 -14.51
C THR A 40 -19.73 7.70 -15.75
N GLU A 41 -18.68 7.44 -16.54
CA GLU A 41 -18.41 8.13 -17.81
C GLU A 41 -19.59 8.12 -18.80
N SER A 42 -20.44 7.08 -18.77
CA SER A 42 -21.66 7.03 -19.59
C SER A 42 -22.78 7.97 -19.11
N GLY A 43 -22.54 8.76 -18.07
CA GLY A 43 -23.53 9.64 -17.43
C GLY A 43 -24.57 8.89 -16.60
N SER A 44 -24.37 7.59 -16.35
CA SER A 44 -25.25 6.80 -15.50
C SER A 44 -24.84 6.94 -14.05
N GLU A 45 -25.83 7.12 -13.18
CA GLU A 45 -25.68 7.30 -11.74
C GLU A 45 -26.28 6.10 -10.99
N TYR A 46 -25.57 5.63 -9.97
CA TYR A 46 -25.99 4.50 -9.14
C TYR A 46 -25.77 4.78 -7.67
N ALA A 47 -26.79 4.50 -6.85
CA ALA A 47 -26.67 4.54 -5.40
C ALA A 47 -25.96 3.29 -4.89
N VAL A 48 -25.01 3.50 -3.99
CA VAL A 48 -24.18 2.48 -3.36
C VAL A 48 -24.32 2.61 -1.85
N ASP A 49 -24.78 1.56 -1.19
CA ASP A 49 -24.71 1.42 0.26
C ASP A 49 -23.45 0.60 0.58
N ALA A 50 -22.40 1.29 1.04
CA ALA A 50 -21.12 0.66 1.33
C ALA A 50 -21.17 -0.23 2.57
N ARG A 51 -22.08 0.06 3.51
CA ARG A 51 -22.24 -0.69 4.76
C ARG A 51 -22.94 -2.02 4.53
N GLU A 52 -24.01 -2.01 3.74
CA GLU A 52 -24.76 -3.24 3.40
C GLU A 52 -24.23 -3.95 2.15
N GLY A 53 -23.26 -3.34 1.45
CA GLY A 53 -22.69 -3.90 0.23
C GLY A 53 -23.69 -3.96 -0.93
N ARG A 54 -24.62 -3.02 -1.01
CA ARG A 54 -25.67 -2.96 -2.04
C ARG A 54 -25.38 -1.90 -3.08
N CYS A 55 -25.79 -2.16 -4.32
CA CYS A 55 -25.70 -1.19 -5.40
C CYS A 55 -26.90 -1.27 -6.34
N THR A 56 -27.41 -0.13 -6.79
CA THR A 56 -28.54 -0.08 -7.75
C THR A 56 -28.15 -0.37 -9.19
N CYS A 57 -26.87 -0.64 -9.49
CA CYS A 57 -26.46 -0.95 -10.86
C CYS A 57 -26.98 -2.32 -11.35
N PRO A 58 -27.21 -2.48 -12.66
CA PRO A 58 -27.71 -3.74 -13.22
C PRO A 58 -26.84 -4.96 -12.91
N ASP A 59 -25.51 -4.82 -12.89
CA ASP A 59 -24.60 -5.93 -12.61
C ASP A 59 -24.83 -6.51 -11.21
N HIS A 60 -25.01 -5.65 -10.21
CA HIS A 60 -25.31 -6.07 -8.85
C HIS A 60 -26.74 -6.62 -8.73
N GLN A 61 -27.73 -5.93 -9.31
CA GLN A 61 -29.14 -6.36 -9.24
C GLN A 61 -29.36 -7.74 -9.87
N HIS A 62 -28.68 -8.05 -10.97
CA HIS A 62 -28.86 -9.32 -11.67
C HIS A 62 -27.98 -10.44 -11.13
N ARG A 63 -26.77 -10.14 -10.65
CA ARG A 63 -25.79 -11.16 -10.25
C ARG A 63 -25.58 -11.29 -8.75
N GLY A 64 -26.00 -10.31 -7.95
CA GLY A 64 -25.72 -10.23 -6.50
C GLY A 64 -24.23 -10.12 -6.16
N ALA A 65 -23.36 -9.99 -7.17
CA ALA A 65 -21.92 -9.93 -6.98
C ALA A 65 -21.49 -8.53 -6.54
N ARG A 66 -20.31 -8.45 -5.91
CA ARG A 66 -19.64 -7.16 -5.70
C ARG A 66 -19.37 -6.57 -7.10
N CYS A 67 -19.99 -5.43 -7.41
CA CYS A 67 -19.86 -4.77 -8.71
C CYS A 67 -18.65 -3.82 -8.71
N LYS A 68 -18.39 -3.17 -9.86
CA LYS A 68 -17.32 -2.16 -9.94
C LYS A 68 -17.60 -0.93 -9.06
N HIS A 69 -18.86 -0.54 -8.87
CA HIS A 69 -19.22 0.65 -8.08
C HIS A 69 -18.97 0.45 -6.58
N LEU A 70 -19.28 -0.74 -6.06
CA LEU A 70 -18.95 -1.10 -4.67
C LEU A 70 -17.44 -1.07 -4.42
N ARG A 71 -16.66 -1.62 -5.36
CA ARG A 71 -15.19 -1.54 -5.30
C ARG A 71 -14.69 -0.10 -5.39
N ARG A 72 -15.26 0.70 -6.30
CA ARG A 72 -14.91 2.11 -6.47
C ARG A 72 -15.06 2.89 -5.17
N VAL A 73 -16.19 2.73 -4.48
CA VAL A 73 -16.40 3.36 -3.17
C VAL A 73 -15.39 2.84 -2.15
N ALA A 74 -15.15 1.52 -2.08
CA ALA A 74 -14.19 0.96 -1.13
C ALA A 74 -12.76 1.47 -1.34
N PHE A 75 -12.31 1.62 -2.59
CA PHE A 75 -11.01 2.21 -2.89
C PHE A 75 -10.97 3.71 -2.59
N ALA A 76 -12.03 4.45 -2.97
CA ALA A 76 -12.11 5.89 -2.77
C ALA A 76 -12.08 6.27 -1.28
N THR A 77 -12.81 5.53 -0.43
CA THR A 77 -12.85 5.76 1.01
C THR A 77 -11.64 5.17 1.74
N GLY A 78 -10.77 4.46 1.02
CA GLY A 78 -9.66 3.71 1.60
C GLY A 78 -10.09 2.49 2.40
N ALA A 79 -11.38 2.11 2.45
CA ALA A 79 -11.81 0.86 3.09
C ALA A 79 -11.05 -0.36 2.53
N GLU A 80 -10.73 -0.34 1.24
CA GLU A 80 -9.84 -1.27 0.56
C GLU A 80 -8.61 -0.51 0.02
N PRO A 81 -7.39 -0.99 0.24
CA PRO A 81 -6.21 -0.37 -0.36
C PRO A 81 -6.17 -0.64 -1.86
N VAL A 82 -5.69 0.34 -2.63
CA VAL A 82 -5.34 0.14 -4.04
C VAL A 82 -4.19 -0.88 -4.10
N PRO A 83 -4.36 -2.02 -4.79
CA PRO A 83 -3.32 -3.05 -4.87
C PRO A 83 -2.05 -2.52 -5.54
N ALA A 84 -0.89 -2.95 -5.04
CA ALA A 84 0.41 -2.51 -5.54
C ALA A 84 0.70 -2.95 -6.99
N VAL A 85 0.04 -4.02 -7.45
CA VAL A 85 0.14 -4.53 -8.83
C VAL A 85 -0.49 -3.59 -9.87
N VAL A 86 -1.33 -2.64 -9.44
CA VAL A 86 -2.00 -1.71 -10.35
C VAL A 86 -1.07 -0.56 -10.71
N ASP A 87 -0.90 -0.30 -12.01
CA ASP A 87 -0.21 0.88 -12.50
C ASP A 87 -0.89 2.16 -11.98
N ARG A 88 -0.17 2.89 -11.13
CA ARG A 88 -0.65 4.12 -10.48
C ARG A 88 -0.98 5.21 -11.49
N GLY A 89 -0.32 5.25 -12.64
CA GLY A 89 -0.61 6.21 -13.71
C GLY A 89 -1.92 5.91 -14.46
N ALA A 90 -2.44 4.69 -14.34
CA ALA A 90 -3.71 4.28 -14.95
C ALA A 90 -4.89 4.40 -13.98
N VAL A 91 -4.66 4.61 -12.68
CA VAL A 91 -5.71 4.88 -11.70
C VAL A 91 -6.35 6.23 -12.04
N ASP A 92 -7.68 6.30 -11.94
CA ASP A 92 -8.41 7.54 -12.14
C ASP A 92 -7.84 8.64 -11.21
N PRO A 93 -7.35 9.76 -11.76
CA PRO A 93 -6.81 10.87 -10.96
C PRO A 93 -7.82 11.46 -9.96
N ASP A 94 -9.12 11.32 -10.20
CA ASP A 94 -10.18 11.81 -9.33
C ASP A 94 -10.62 10.77 -8.26
N LEU A 95 -9.90 9.65 -8.13
CA LEU A 95 -10.20 8.65 -7.11
C LEU A 95 -10.10 9.27 -5.71
N GLY A 96 -11.23 9.33 -5.01
CA GLY A 96 -11.32 9.89 -3.66
C GLY A 96 -11.40 11.42 -3.60
N ALA A 97 -11.47 12.13 -4.73
CA ALA A 97 -11.52 13.60 -4.75
C ALA A 97 -12.72 14.23 -4.02
N HIS A 98 -13.78 13.45 -3.78
CA HIS A 98 -15.04 13.93 -3.21
C HIS A 98 -15.46 13.23 -1.91
N VAL A 99 -14.59 12.40 -1.32
CA VAL A 99 -14.86 11.74 -0.03
C VAL A 99 -13.93 12.32 1.03
N ASP A 100 -14.38 12.34 2.28
CA ASP A 100 -13.58 12.91 3.38
C ASP A 100 -12.35 12.05 3.73
N ALA A 101 -12.36 10.78 3.35
CA ALA A 101 -11.27 9.84 3.56
C ALA A 101 -10.26 9.86 2.40
N THR A 102 -9.04 9.39 2.66
CA THR A 102 -7.98 9.30 1.65
C THR A 102 -7.84 7.86 1.14
N PRO A 103 -7.79 7.62 -0.19
CA PRO A 103 -7.48 6.31 -0.74
C PRO A 103 -6.16 5.77 -0.19
N ARG A 104 -6.18 4.52 0.28
CA ARG A 104 -4.96 3.84 0.76
C ARG A 104 -4.28 3.11 -0.39
N VAL A 105 -2.97 2.93 -0.29
CA VAL A 105 -2.16 2.17 -1.25
C VAL A 105 -1.54 1.00 -0.51
N ALA A 106 -1.61 -0.20 -1.09
CA ALA A 106 -0.86 -1.32 -0.56
C ALA A 106 0.63 -1.04 -0.76
N ALA A 107 1.41 -1.13 0.32
CA ALA A 107 2.86 -1.12 0.21
C ALA A 107 3.30 -2.46 -0.37
N THR A 108 4.19 -2.44 -1.37
CA THR A 108 5.09 -3.58 -1.56
C THR A 108 5.98 -3.67 -0.34
N ASP A 109 6.52 -4.86 -0.06
CA ASP A 109 7.37 -5.29 1.04
C ASP A 109 8.70 -4.50 1.23
N GLY A 110 8.77 -3.24 0.78
CA GLY A 110 9.93 -2.38 0.89
C GLY A 110 10.93 -2.69 -0.23
N GLY A 111 10.50 -2.49 -1.48
CA GLY A 111 11.43 -2.50 -2.60
C GLY A 111 12.46 -1.38 -2.47
N ILE A 112 13.74 -1.70 -2.68
CA ILE A 112 14.86 -0.75 -2.74
C ILE A 112 14.52 0.37 -3.75
N ILE A 113 14.55 1.62 -3.30
CA ILE A 113 14.39 2.78 -4.18
C ILE A 113 15.79 3.12 -4.73
N GLU A 114 15.98 3.07 -6.05
CA GLU A 114 17.15 3.73 -6.66
C GLU A 114 16.94 5.23 -6.56
N ALA A 115 17.55 5.87 -5.56
CA ALA A 115 17.56 7.32 -5.45
C ALA A 115 18.29 7.92 -6.66
N GLY A 116 17.62 8.82 -7.38
CA GLY A 116 18.30 9.75 -8.28
C GLY A 116 19.24 10.68 -7.49
N ASP A 117 20.05 11.46 -8.21
CA ASP A 117 21.07 12.39 -7.67
C ASP A 117 20.51 13.47 -6.70
N ASP A 118 19.19 13.52 -6.51
CA ASP A 118 18.45 14.42 -5.64
C ASP A 118 17.75 13.73 -4.46
N GLY A 119 17.91 12.41 -4.28
CA GLY A 119 17.33 11.67 -3.16
C GLY A 119 18.13 11.79 -1.88
N GLU A 120 17.56 12.42 -0.84
CA GLU A 120 18.15 12.45 0.50
C GLU A 120 17.70 11.22 1.32
N ILE A 121 18.64 10.36 1.69
CA ILE A 121 18.41 9.32 2.70
C ILE A 121 18.50 9.99 4.07
N LEU A 122 17.36 10.18 4.73
CA LEU A 122 17.32 10.53 6.14
C LEU A 122 17.83 9.33 6.94
N LYS A 123 19.12 9.35 7.30
CA LYS A 123 19.68 8.38 8.23
C LYS A 123 18.97 8.58 9.56
N ALA A 124 18.44 7.50 10.13
CA ALA A 124 17.97 7.53 11.51
C ALA A 124 19.20 7.72 12.39
N ASP A 125 19.34 8.91 12.97
CA ASP A 125 20.46 9.30 13.83
C ASP A 125 20.70 8.23 14.91
N THR A 126 21.72 7.41 14.70
CA THR A 126 22.22 6.45 15.68
C THR A 126 23.68 6.79 15.93
N ASP A 127 23.92 7.97 16.51
CA ASP A 127 25.24 8.40 17.01
C ASP A 127 25.55 7.77 18.38
N THR A 128 25.27 6.48 18.52
CA THR A 128 25.86 5.60 19.53
C THR A 128 26.31 4.36 18.78
N ASP A 129 27.62 4.08 18.81
CA ASP A 129 28.22 2.93 18.13
C ASP A 129 27.82 1.63 18.87
N ASP A 130 26.52 1.29 18.86
CA ASP A 130 25.87 0.08 19.40
C ASP A 130 26.36 -1.18 18.65
N ARG A 131 27.68 -1.32 18.56
CA ARG A 131 28.38 -2.45 18.00
C ARG A 131 28.12 -3.66 18.90
N PRO A 132 27.96 -4.85 18.31
CA PRO A 132 27.59 -6.03 19.08
C PRO A 132 28.70 -6.39 20.07
N ALA A 133 28.33 -6.78 21.28
CA ALA A 133 29.27 -7.09 22.37
C ALA A 133 30.21 -8.28 22.08
N ASP A 134 29.95 -9.04 21.01
CA ASP A 134 30.80 -10.12 20.49
C ASP A 134 31.73 -9.68 19.33
N CYS A 135 31.82 -8.37 19.05
CA CYS A 135 32.80 -7.80 18.12
C CYS A 135 34.22 -8.10 18.62
N GLY A 136 34.82 -9.15 18.06
CA GLY A 136 36.25 -9.46 18.18
C GLY A 136 37.11 -8.60 17.25
N CYS A 137 36.69 -7.35 17.05
CA CYS A 137 37.45 -6.36 16.31
C CYS A 137 38.78 -6.14 17.05
N GLY A 138 39.89 -6.15 16.32
CA GLY A 138 41.19 -5.90 16.93
C GLY A 138 42.17 -5.35 15.93
N ALA A 139 43.41 -5.15 16.37
CA ALA A 139 44.49 -4.56 15.56
C ALA A 139 44.75 -5.28 14.23
N TRP A 140 44.24 -6.51 14.04
CA TRP A 140 44.36 -7.25 12.79
C TRP A 140 43.41 -6.75 11.67
N ASN A 141 42.37 -5.99 12.01
CA ASN A 141 41.37 -5.49 11.07
C ASN A 141 40.97 -4.02 11.29
N ALA A 142 41.61 -3.30 12.21
CA ALA A 142 41.29 -1.90 12.54
C ALA A 142 41.52 -0.94 11.36
N ASP A 143 42.60 -1.13 10.59
CA ASP A 143 42.89 -0.36 9.37
C ASP A 143 42.41 -1.05 8.08
N GLY A 144 41.57 -2.08 8.21
CA GLY A 144 41.11 -2.89 7.10
C GLY A 144 40.00 -2.20 6.29
N PRO A 145 39.91 -2.43 4.97
CA PRO A 145 38.83 -1.86 4.16
C PRO A 145 37.45 -2.48 4.43
N LEU A 146 37.36 -3.47 5.33
CA LEU A 146 36.15 -4.22 5.64
C LEU A 146 36.05 -4.49 7.15
N PRO A 147 34.83 -4.43 7.72
CA PRO A 147 34.60 -4.75 9.12
C PRO A 147 34.82 -6.23 9.42
N CYS A 148 34.97 -6.55 10.71
CA CYS A 148 35.01 -7.95 11.14
C CYS A 148 33.65 -8.63 10.85
N TRP A 149 33.67 -9.97 10.73
CA TRP A 149 32.47 -10.73 10.37
C TRP A 149 31.26 -10.51 11.32
N PRO A 150 31.41 -10.45 12.66
CA PRO A 150 30.30 -10.10 13.55
C PRO A 150 29.67 -8.72 13.27
N CYS A 151 30.48 -7.70 12.97
CA CYS A 151 29.97 -6.36 12.63
C CYS A 151 29.30 -6.34 11.26
N TYR A 152 29.89 -7.01 10.26
CA TYR A 152 29.28 -7.12 8.93
C TYR A 152 27.93 -7.83 8.96
N ARG A 153 27.83 -8.91 9.75
CA ARG A 153 26.57 -9.65 9.98
C ARG A 153 25.48 -8.74 10.53
N ASP A 154 25.84 -7.79 11.38
CA ASP A 154 24.91 -6.93 12.12
C ASP A 154 24.72 -5.57 11.41
N GLY A 155 25.17 -5.43 10.17
CA GLY A 155 24.84 -4.30 9.29
C GLY A 155 25.83 -3.13 9.32
N PHE A 156 27.03 -3.32 9.87
CA PHE A 156 28.09 -2.33 9.81
C PHE A 156 28.94 -2.56 8.56
N ASP A 157 29.16 -1.50 7.78
CA ASP A 157 29.98 -1.53 6.57
C ASP A 157 31.38 -0.91 6.76
N GLU A 158 31.63 -0.25 7.89
CA GLU A 158 32.89 0.40 8.23
C GLU A 158 33.65 -0.37 9.32
N PRO A 159 34.99 -0.49 9.21
CA PRO A 159 35.82 -1.10 10.24
C PRO A 159 35.66 -0.39 11.59
N ALA A 160 35.90 -1.10 12.68
CA ALA A 160 35.97 -0.49 14.01
C ALA A 160 37.25 0.36 14.11
N SER A 161 37.16 1.51 14.77
CA SER A 161 38.35 2.31 15.06
C SER A 161 39.14 1.68 16.21
N ASP A 162 40.43 2.00 16.35
CA ASP A 162 41.27 1.49 17.45
C ASP A 162 40.81 1.96 18.85
N ASP A 163 39.86 2.90 18.91
CA ASP A 163 39.36 3.52 20.15
C ASP A 163 38.01 2.95 20.65
N ASP A 164 37.44 1.94 19.96
CA ASP A 164 36.13 1.30 20.24
C ASP A 164 36.22 -0.06 20.98
#